data_AF-A0A7K2BXB7-F1
#
_entry.id   AF-A0A7K2BXB7-F1
#
_cell.length_a   1.000
_cell.length_b   1.000
_cell.length_c   1.000
_cell.angle_alpha   90.00
_cell.angle_beta   90.00
_cell.angle_gamma   90.00
#
_symmetry.space_group_name_H-M   'P 1'
#
loop_
_entity.id
_entity.type
_entity.pdbx_description
1 polymer ?
#
loop_
_entity_poly.entity_id
_entity_poly.type
_entity_poly.pdbx_seq_one_letter_code
_entity_poly.pdbx_strand_id
1 'polypeptide(L)'
;MTTAVPTRFTADQMQTLDRLVAEGIGGNRSEVIRKALDCLADSVERERVGRMIADSYGRQPQSATDDATALANGIAMVEAEPW
;
A
#
# COMPACT_ATOMS: atom_id res chain seq x y z
N MET A 1 5.01 -19.56 -13.74
CA MET A 1 6.01 -19.58 -14.83
C MET A 1 6.81 -18.28 -14.75
N THR A 2 8.14 -18.31 -14.81
CA THR A 2 8.97 -17.10 -14.74
C THR A 2 9.59 -16.80 -16.10
N THR A 3 9.64 -15.53 -16.49
CA THR A 3 10.30 -15.06 -17.71
C THR A 3 11.59 -14.34 -17.37
N ALA A 4 12.69 -14.67 -18.06
CA ALA A 4 13.96 -13.98 -17.87
C ALA A 4 13.92 -12.58 -18.50
N VAL A 5 14.33 -11.56 -17.76
CA VAL A 5 14.45 -10.18 -18.24
C VAL A 5 15.91 -9.75 -18.07
N PRO A 6 16.70 -9.62 -19.15
CA PRO A 6 18.08 -9.16 -19.05
C PRO A 6 18.10 -7.67 -18.70
N THR A 7 18.89 -7.28 -17.70
CA THR A 7 19.01 -5.90 -17.25
C THR A 7 20.43 -5.65 -16.74
N ARG A 8 20.95 -4.44 -16.94
CA ARG A 8 22.26 -4.03 -16.45
C ARG A 8 22.11 -3.30 -15.12
N PHE A 9 23.00 -3.60 -14.18
CA PHE A 9 23.11 -2.94 -12.89
C PHE A 9 24.46 -2.25 -12.78
N THR A 10 24.50 -1.14 -12.06
CA THR A 10 25.76 -0.49 -11.69
C THR A 10 26.51 -1.33 -10.65
N ALA A 11 27.81 -1.06 -10.47
CA ALA A 11 28.60 -1.74 -9.44
C ALA A 11 28.00 -1.54 -8.03
N ASP A 12 27.54 -0.33 -7.73
CA ASP A 12 26.94 0.00 -6.43
C ASP A 12 25.61 -0.72 -6.21
N GLN A 13 24.80 -0.87 -7.26
CA GLN A 13 23.56 -1.65 -7.20
C GLN A 13 23.86 -3.13 -6.97
N MET A 14 24.91 -3.67 -7.61
CA MET A 14 25.34 -5.05 -7.37
C MET A 14 25.81 -5.25 -5.93
N GLN A 15 26.61 -4.32 -5.40
CA GLN A 15 27.04 -4.36 -4.00
C GLN A 15 25.86 -4.29 -3.03
N THR A 16 24.85 -3.47 -3.34
CA THR A 16 23.63 -3.38 -2.55
C THR A 16 22.86 -4.71 -2.56
N LEU A 17 22.68 -5.34 -3.72
CA LEU A 17 22.04 -6.66 -3.82
C LEU A 17 22.79 -7.71 -3.01
N ASP A 18 24.12 -7.72 -3.08
CA ASP A 18 24.94 -8.67 -2.32
C ASP A 18 24.81 -8.48 -0.82
N ARG A 19 24.83 -7.23 -0.36
CA ARG A 19 24.59 -6.89 1.05
C ARG A 19 23.22 -7.39 1.51
N LEU A 20 22.16 -7.14 0.74
CA LEU A 20 20.80 -7.57 1.10
C LEU A 20 20.66 -9.09 1.16
N VAL A 21 21.35 -9.83 0.29
CA VAL A 21 21.42 -11.29 0.38
C VAL A 21 22.18 -11.74 1.63
N ALA A 22 23.32 -11.10 1.94
CA ALA A 22 24.11 -11.41 3.13
C ALA A 22 23.36 -11.14 4.45
N GLU A 23 22.50 -10.11 4.46
CA GLU A 23 21.60 -9.77 5.56
C GLU A 23 20.38 -10.72 5.66
N GLY A 24 20.23 -11.66 4.72
CA GLY A 24 19.14 -12.65 4.72
C GLY A 24 17.80 -12.11 4.20
N ILE A 25 17.77 -10.93 3.58
CA ILE A 25 16.54 -10.34 3.02
C ILE A 25 15.98 -11.19 1.87
N GLY A 26 16.85 -11.90 1.14
CA GLY A 26 16.46 -12.93 0.18
C GLY A 26 17.57 -13.99 0.04
N GLY A 27 17.22 -15.20 -0.37
CA GLY A 27 18.17 -16.31 -0.52
C GLY A 27 19.10 -16.16 -1.72
N ASN A 28 18.80 -15.25 -2.66
CA ASN A 28 19.67 -14.87 -3.77
C ASN A 28 19.26 -13.51 -4.35
N ARG A 29 20.10 -12.96 -5.24
CA ARG A 29 19.88 -11.67 -5.91
C ARG A 29 18.53 -11.59 -6.63
N SER A 30 18.12 -12.65 -7.34
CA SER A 30 16.85 -12.67 -8.06
C SER A 30 15.64 -12.63 -7.12
N GLU A 31 15.72 -13.25 -5.95
CA GLU A 31 14.68 -13.13 -4.93
C GLU A 31 14.60 -11.72 -4.36
N VAL A 32 15.74 -11.09 -4.06
CA VAL A 32 15.79 -9.69 -3.62
C VAL A 32 15.19 -8.75 -4.68
N ILE A 33 15.54 -8.95 -5.96
CA ILE A 33 14.99 -8.15 -7.07
C ILE A 33 13.47 -8.31 -7.17
N ARG A 34 12.96 -9.54 -7.05
CA ARG A 34 11.50 -9.78 -7.06
C ARG A 34 10.81 -9.11 -5.88
N LYS A 35 11.35 -9.27 -4.66
CA LYS A 35 10.82 -8.58 -3.47
C LYS A 35 10.81 -7.06 -3.64
N ALA A 36 11.88 -6.48 -4.19
CA ALA A 36 11.95 -5.05 -4.47
C ALA A 36 10.90 -4.60 -5.48
N LEU A 37 10.66 -5.40 -6.53
CA LEU A 37 9.60 -5.13 -7.51
C LEU A 37 8.20 -5.19 -6.87
N ASP A 38 7.94 -6.20 -6.05
CA ASP A 38 6.66 -6.35 -5.34
C ASP A 38 6.42 -5.18 -4.38
N CYS A 39 7.44 -4.76 -3.64
CA CYS A 39 7.37 -3.58 -2.77
C CYS A 39 7.10 -2.29 -3.56
N LEU A 40 7.74 -2.10 -4.72
CA LEU A 40 7.50 -0.94 -5.57
C LEU A 40 6.07 -0.96 -6.12
N ALA A 41 5.59 -2.12 -6.59
CA ALA A 41 4.24 -2.28 -7.11
C ALA A 41 3.17 -1.97 -6.05
N ASP A 42 3.34 -2.50 -4.83
CA ASP A 42 2.43 -2.21 -3.70
C ASP A 42 2.43 -0.71 -3.35
N SER A 43 3.60 -0.08 -3.31
CA SER A 43 3.70 1.37 -3.04
C SER A 43 2.94 2.21 -4.07
N VAL A 44 3.11 1.91 -5.36
CA VAL A 44 2.43 2.61 -6.46
C VAL A 44 0.92 2.40 -6.39
N GLU A 45 0.48 1.17 -6.13
CA GLU A 45 -0.95 0.86 -6.04
C GLU A 45 -1.61 1.56 -4.85
N ARG A 46 -0.95 1.59 -3.69
CA ARG A 46 -1.44 2.33 -2.52
C ARG A 46 -1.55 3.83 -2.78
N GLU A 47 -0.58 4.43 -3.46
CA GLU A 47 -0.65 5.84 -3.83
C GLU A 47 -1.83 6.10 -4.77
N ARG A 48 -2.01 5.25 -5.78
CA ARG A 48 -3.13 5.34 -6.74
C ARG A 48 -4.48 5.24 -6.05
N VAL A 49 -4.66 4.25 -5.18
CA VAL A 49 -5.89 4.06 -4.40
C VAL A 49 -6.13 5.23 -3.44
N GLY A 50 -5.08 5.67 -2.73
CA GLY A 50 -5.18 6.83 -1.84
C GLY A 50 -5.64 8.09 -2.56
N ARG A 51 -5.10 8.35 -3.76
CA ARG A 51 -5.53 9.46 -4.62
C ARG A 51 -7.00 9.31 -5.04
N MET A 52 -7.42 8.12 -5.45
CA MET A 52 -8.81 7.86 -5.81
C MET A 52 -9.79 8.11 -4.64
N ILE A 53 -9.41 7.71 -3.42
CA ILE A 53 -10.21 7.94 -2.21
C ILE A 53 -10.32 9.44 -1.94
N ALA A 54 -9.20 10.16 -1.95
CA ALA A 54 -9.18 11.61 -1.74
C ALA A 54 -10.04 12.35 -2.79
N ASP A 55 -9.89 12.00 -4.07
CA ASP A 55 -10.68 12.57 -5.16
C ASP A 55 -12.18 12.24 -5.04
N SER A 56 -12.52 11.09 -4.43
CA SER A 56 -13.91 10.71 -4.20
C SER A 56 -14.58 11.64 -3.19
N TYR A 57 -13.90 11.97 -2.08
CA TYR A 57 -14.42 12.92 -1.09
C TYR A 57 -14.69 14.30 -1.69
N GLY A 58 -13.87 14.75 -2.65
CA GLY A 58 -14.10 16.02 -3.35
C GLY A 58 -15.26 15.97 -4.36
N ARG A 59 -15.47 14.83 -5.04
CA ARG A 59 -16.51 14.69 -6.08
C ARG A 59 -17.90 14.47 -5.52
N GLN A 60 -18.00 13.74 -4.41
CA GLN A 60 -19.26 13.49 -3.73
C GLN A 60 -19.09 13.85 -2.25
N PRO A 61 -19.10 15.16 -1.93
CA PRO A 61 -19.00 15.59 -0.56
C PRO A 61 -20.18 15.04 0.24
N GLN A 62 -19.91 14.71 1.50
CA GLN A 62 -20.91 14.22 2.44
C GLN A 62 -22.05 15.24 2.56
N SER A 63 -23.29 14.77 2.48
CA SER A 63 -24.45 15.64 2.59
C SER A 63 -24.82 15.88 4.04
N ALA A 64 -25.57 16.96 4.31
CA ALA A 64 -26.11 17.22 5.64
C ALA A 64 -27.02 16.09 6.14
N THR A 65 -27.65 15.34 5.23
CA THR A 65 -28.47 14.16 5.57
C THR A 65 -27.60 12.99 6.03
N ASP A 66 -26.43 12.80 5.40
CA ASP A 66 -25.48 11.76 5.80
C ASP A 66 -24.93 12.08 7.20
N ASP A 67 -24.62 13.35 7.49
CA ASP A 67 -24.20 13.81 8.82
C ASP A 67 -25.28 13.59 9.88
N ALA A 68 -26.53 13.95 9.57
CA ALA A 68 -27.66 13.75 10.48
C ALA A 68 -27.88 12.25 10.77
N THR A 69 -27.73 11.40 9.75
CA THR A 69 -27.85 9.94 9.89
C THR A 69 -26.71 9.38 10.73
N ALA A 70 -25.46 9.80 10.49
CA ALA A 70 -24.31 9.37 11.27
C ALA A 70 -24.43 9.76 12.75
N LEU A 71 -24.90 10.97 13.04
CA LEU A 71 -25.15 11.44 14.41
C LEU A 71 -26.24 10.61 15.11
N ALA A 72 -27.37 10.38 14.45
CA ALA A 72 -28.46 9.59 15.01
C ALA A 72 -28.01 8.15 15.33
N ASN A 73 -27.24 7.54 14.44
CA ASN A 73 -26.67 6.22 14.68
C ASN A 73 -25.67 6.23 15.85
N GLY A 74 -24.83 7.27 15.94
CA GLY A 74 -23.89 7.42 17.06
C GLY A 74 -24.61 7.52 18.41
N ILE A 75 -25.69 8.30 18.48
CA ILE A 75 -26.54 8.39 19.68
C ILE A 75 -27.16 7.03 20.01
N ALA A 76 -27.76 6.36 19.02
CA ALA A 76 -28.41 5.07 19.24
C ALA A 76 -27.43 3.97 19.70
N MET A 77 -26.21 3.94 19.14
CA MET A 77 -25.15 3.03 19.58
C MET A 77 -24.76 3.30 21.03
N VAL A 78 -24.70 4.58 21.41
CA VAL A 78 -24.41 4.96 22.78
C VAL A 78 -25.55 4.51 23.70
N GLU A 79 -26.79 4.86 23.40
CA GLU A 79 -27.95 4.47 24.23
C GLU A 79 -28.20 2.95 24.34
N ALA A 80 -27.69 2.15 23.41
CA ALA A 80 -27.87 0.71 23.38
C ALA A 80 -26.97 -0.07 24.35
N GLU A 81 -25.91 0.55 24.87
CA GLU A 81 -24.95 -0.11 25.75
C GLU A 81 -25.37 -0.02 27.24
N PRO A 82 -25.12 -1.05 28.06
CA PRO A 82 -25.73 -1.20 29.38
C PRO A 82 -24.87 -0.61 30.52
N TRP A 83 -24.25 0.53 30.29
CA TRP A 83 -23.45 1.21 31.32
C TRP A 83 -24.30 1.88 32.39
#